data_AF-A0A960ACF2-F1
#
_entry.id   AF-A0A960ACF2-F1
#
_cell.length_a   1.000
_cell.length_b   1.000
_cell.length_c   1.000
_cell.angle_alpha   90.00
_cell.angle_beta   90.00
_cell.angle_gamma   90.00
#
_symmetry.space_group_name_H-M   'P 1'
#
loop_
_entity.id
_entity.type
_entity.pdbx_description
1 polymer ?
#
loop_
_entity_poly.entity_id
_entity_poly.type
_entity_poly.pdbx_seq_one_letter_code
_entity_poly.pdbx_strand_id
1 'polypeptide(L)' 'MKTRLSCPCGEVIRAQDEDELVELTQAHLADAHPGMEYGRDEILFIAT' A
#
# COMPACT_ATOMS: atom_id res chain seq x y z
N MET A 1 -8.56 -7.56 -9.11
CA MET A 1 -8.30 -6.13 -8.98
C MET A 1 -8.39 -5.75 -7.53
N LYS A 2 -7.25 -5.48 -6.90
CA LYS A 2 -7.14 -5.01 -5.53
C LYS A 2 -7.03 -3.49 -5.52
N THR A 3 -7.90 -2.83 -4.77
CA THR A 3 -8.00 -1.35 -4.77
C THR A 3 -7.98 -0.75 -3.37
N ARG A 4 -7.80 -1.59 -2.35
CA ARG A 4 -7.80 -1.16 -0.95
C ARG A 4 -6.75 -1.91 -0.15
N LEU A 5 -6.02 -1.18 0.69
CA LEU A 5 -5.08 -1.74 1.66
C LEU A 5 -5.34 -1.12 3.03
N SER A 6 -5.41 -1.97 4.06
CA SER A 6 -5.51 -1.51 5.45
C SER A 6 -4.15 -1.67 6.11
N CYS A 7 -3.47 -0.57 6.36
CA CYS A 7 -2.16 -0.58 7.01
C CYS A 7 -2.34 -0.86 8.51
N PRO A 8 -1.49 -1.69 9.14
CA PRO A 8 -1.55 -1.95 10.58
C PRO A 8 -1.41 -0.70 11.47
N CYS A 9 -0.87 0.41 10.94
CA CYS A 9 -0.80 1.69 11.64
C CYS A 9 -2.15 2.40 11.78
N GLY A 10 -3.20 1.91 11.11
CA GLY A 10 -4.56 2.45 11.14
C GLY A 10 -4.99 3.16 9.86
N GLU A 11 -4.06 3.46 8.94
CA GLU A 11 -4.36 4.12 7.67
C GLU A 11 -5.04 3.16 6.67
N VAL A 12 -5.98 3.70 5.87
CA VAL A 12 -6.66 2.91 4.83
C VAL A 12 -6.44 3.57 3.48
N ILE A 13 -5.63 2.91 2.65
CA ILE A 13 -5.28 3.35 1.32
C ILE A 13 -6.33 2.83 0.34
N ARG A 14 -6.80 3.72 -0.54
CA ARG A 14 -7.75 3.40 -1.61
C ARG A 14 -7.23 3.95 -2.94
N ALA A 15 -7.40 3.18 -4.00
CA ALA A 15 -6.93 3.48 -5.34
C ALA A 15 -7.97 3.05 -6.39
N GLN A 16 -7.79 3.46 -7.64
CA GLN A 16 -8.65 3.06 -8.76
C GLN A 16 -8.25 1.70 -9.32
N ASP A 17 -6.98 1.34 -9.23
CA ASP A 17 -6.41 0.08 -9.69
C ASP A 17 -5.22 -0.37 -8.83
N GLU A 18 -4.60 -1.49 -9.22
CA GLU A 18 -3.47 -2.09 -8.50
C GLU A 18 -2.18 -1.28 -8.65
N ASP A 19 -1.99 -0.55 -9.76
CA ASP A 19 -0.81 0.29 -9.98
C ASP A 19 -0.83 1.48 -9.04
N GLU A 20 -1.95 2.21 -9.02
CA GLU A 20 -2.16 3.34 -8.12
C GLU A 20 -2.13 2.89 -6.65
N LEU A 21 -2.65 1.70 -6.32
CA LEU A 21 -2.58 1.19 -4.94
C LEU A 21 -1.14 0.99 -4.48
N VAL A 22 -0.29 0.47 -5.36
CA VAL A 22 1.13 0.21 -5.06
C VAL A 22 1.87 1.52 -4.87
N GLU A 23 1.69 2.48 -5.78
CA GLU A 23 2.33 3.80 -5.68
C GLU A 23 1.94 4.52 -4.38
N LEU A 24 0.64 4.56 -4.05
CA LEU A 24 0.16 5.19 -2.82
C LEU A 24 0.66 4.49 -1.56
N THR A 25 0.73 3.15 -1.58
CA THR A 25 1.26 2.38 -0.45
C THR A 25 2.75 2.63 -0.24
N GLN A 26 3.55 2.66 -1.30
CA GLN A 26 4.98 2.95 -1.20
C GLN A 26 5.23 4.37 -0.71
N ALA A 27 4.46 5.35 -1.19
CA ALA A 27 4.53 6.73 -0.70
C ALA A 27 4.21 6.81 0.81
N HIS A 28 3.16 6.11 1.25
CA HIS A 28 2.81 6.03 2.66
C HIS A 28 3.93 5.39 3.50
N LEU A 29 4.53 4.29 3.04
CA LEU A 29 5.63 3.63 3.75
C LEU A 29 6.84 4.55 3.88
N ALA A 30 7.24 5.24 2.81
CA ALA A 30 8.37 6.16 2.82
C ALA A 30 8.19 7.33 3.79
N ASP A 31 6.96 7.84 3.92
CA ASP A 31 6.63 8.99 4.79
C ASP A 31 6.40 8.58 6.26
N ALA A 32 5.54 7.59 6.49
CA ALA A 32 5.10 7.20 7.84
C ALA A 32 6.01 6.15 8.50
N HIS A 33 6.78 5.39 7.71
CA HIS A 33 7.53 4.22 8.16
C HIS A 33 8.96 4.16 7.57
N PRO A 34 9.86 5.10 7.94
CA PRO A 34 11.23 5.12 7.42
C PRO A 34 11.93 3.78 7.64
N GLY A 35 12.44 3.19 6.54
CA GLY A 35 13.12 1.89 6.56
C GLY A 35 12.21 0.68 6.35
N MET A 36 10.90 0.86 6.17
CA MET A 36 10.01 -0.17 5.62
C MET A 36 9.83 0.03 4.11
N GLU A 37 10.12 -1.01 3.34
CA GLU A 37 9.90 -1.04 1.90
C GLU A 37 9.16 -2.34 1.56
N TYR A 38 8.03 -2.21 0.85
CA TYR A 38 7.33 -3.35 0.27
C TYR A 38 7.33 -3.25 -1.25
N GLY A 39 7.59 -4.38 -1.88
CA GLY A 39 7.42 -4.55 -3.32
C GLY A 39 5.95 -4.66 -3.70
N ARG A 40 5.68 -4.55 -5.00
CA ARG A 40 4.34 -4.69 -5.58
C ARG A 40 3.64 -5.96 -5.09
N ASP A 41 4.31 -7.11 -5.21
CA ASP A 41 3.69 -8.41 -4.93
C ASP A 41 3.30 -8.54 -3.46
N GLU A 42 4.11 -8.01 -2.54
CA GLU A 42 3.82 -7.98 -1.11
C GLU A 42 2.61 -7.09 -0.80
N ILE A 43 2.56 -5.90 -1.42
CA ILE A 43 1.44 -4.96 -1.30
C ILE A 43 0.14 -5.60 -1.81
N LEU A 44 0.17 -6.23 -2.98
CA LEU A 44 -1.01 -6.86 -3.57
C LEU A 44 -1.43 -8.14 -2.85
N PHE A 45 -0.49 -8.84 -2.19
CA PHE A 45 -0.79 -9.99 -1.35
C PHE A 45 -1.63 -9.61 -0.12
N ILE A 46 -1.36 -8.46 0.50
CA ILE A 46 -2.08 -7.98 1.70
C ILE A 46 -3.29 -7.09 1.38
N ALA A 47 -3.44 -6.67 0.12
CA ALA A 47 -4.56 -5.84 -0.32
C ALA A 47 -5.88 -6.63 -0.43
N THR A 48 -6.99 -5.96 -0.16
CA THR A 48 -8.35 -6.53 -0.18
C THR A 48 -9.12 -6.11 -1.42
#